data_AF-A0A1V5VDW1-F1
#
_entry.id   AF-A0A1V5VDW1-F1
#
_cell.length_a   1.000
_cell.length_b   1.000
_cell.length_c   1.000
_cell.angle_alpha   90.00
_cell.angle_beta   90.00
_cell.angle_gamma   90.00
#
_symmetry.space_group_name_H-M   'P 1'
#
loop_
_entity.id
_entity.type
_entity.pdbx_description
1 polymer ?
#
loop_
_entity_poly.entity_id
_entity_poly.type
_entity_poly.pdbx_seq_one_letter_code
_entity_poly.pdbx_strand_id
1 'polypeptide(L)' 'MDWCGTAFILTGLWLIGSKKRIGFLLSIFGCVLWAIFGLRTGIPSITIVNIIFIFVNARGWFLWDRSVTRHD' A
#
# COMPACT_ATOMS: atom_id res chain seq x y z
N MET A 1 -6.17 16.17 10.55
CA MET A 1 -6.34 14.72 10.25
C MET A 1 -5.26 14.22 9.28
N ASP A 2 -4.28 15.05 8.97
CA ASP A 2 -3.31 14.90 7.88
C ASP A 2 -2.07 14.09 8.27
N TRP A 3 -1.92 13.83 9.58
CA TRP A 3 -0.77 13.12 10.18
C TRP A 3 -1.02 11.62 10.33
N CYS A 4 -2.28 11.22 10.52
CA CYS A 4 -2.62 9.80 10.67
C CYS A 4 -2.43 9.04 9.36
N GLY A 5 -2.75 9.65 8.22
CA GLY A 5 -2.53 9.05 6.90
C GLY A 5 -1.05 8.89 6.56
N THR A 6 -0.22 9.88 6.89
CA THR A 6 1.23 9.83 6.71
C THR A 6 1.87 8.80 7.63
N ALA A 7 1.46 8.73 8.90
CA ALA A 7 1.91 7.70 9.82
C ALA A 7 1.58 6.29 9.31
N PHE A 8 0.36 6.07 8.80
CA PHE A 8 -0.04 4.77 8.25
C PHE A 8 0.77 4.36 7.00
N ILE A 9 1.08 5.31 6.12
CA ILE A 9 1.91 5.07 4.93
C ILE A 9 3.35 4.75 5.33
N LEU A 10 3.93 5.49 6.28
CA LEU A 10 5.27 5.23 6.81
C LEU A 10 5.35 3.87 7.50
N THR A 11 4.35 3.52 8.32
CA THR A 11 4.27 2.20 8.95
C THR A 11 4.09 1.08 7.92
N GLY A 12 3.28 1.29 6.88
CA GLY A 12 3.12 0.35 5.76
C GLY A 12 4.42 0.12 4.99
N LEU A 13 5.16 1.19 4.70
CA LEU A 13 6.46 1.14 4.04
C LEU A 13 7.50 0.42 4.92
N TRP A 14 7.50 0.69 6.22
CA TRP A 14 8.41 0.03 7.18
C TRP A 14 8.14 -1.47 7.28
N LEU A 15 6.85 -1.87 7.27
CA LEU A 15 6.46 -3.29 7.26
C LEU A 15 6.82 -4.00 5.95
N ILE A 16 6.76 -3.28 4.81
CA ILE A 16 7.20 -3.83 3.51
C ILE A 16 8.70 -4.11 3.50
N GLY A 17 9.50 -3.22 4.12
CA GLY A 17 10.93 -3.44 4.34
C GLY A 17 11.22 -4.63 5.27
N SER A 18 10.32 -4.91 6.22
CA SER A 18 10.42 -6.01 7.17
C SER A 18 10.02 -7.40 6.61
N LYS A 19 9.78 -7.53 5.30
CA LYS A 19 9.41 -8.80 4.62
C LYS A 19 8.18 -9.52 5.23
N LYS A 20 7.25 -8.79 5.82
CA LYS A 20 6.03 -9.35 6.41
C LYS A 20 4.87 -9.26 5.43
N ARG A 21 4.14 -10.36 5.19
CA ARG A 21 2.93 -10.41 4.33
C ARG A 21 1.89 -9.36 4.72
N ILE A 22 1.83 -9.01 6.01
CA ILE A 22 0.89 -8.02 6.55
C ILE A 22 1.21 -6.59 6.09
N GLY A 23 2.43 -6.31 5.61
CA GLY A 23 2.82 -5.02 5.03
C GLY A 23 2.11 -4.69 3.71
N PHE A 24 1.72 -5.71 2.94
CA PHE A 24 0.92 -5.51 1.73
C PHE A 24 -0.52 -5.09 2.06
N LEU A 25 -1.15 -5.74 3.04
CA LEU A 25 -2.48 -5.37 3.53
C LEU A 25 -2.50 -3.94 4.09
N LEU A 26 -1.48 -3.59 4.88
CA LEU A 26 -1.37 -2.25 5.45
C LEU A 26 -1.12 -1.18 4.38
N SER A 27 -0.31 -1.50 3.35
CA SER A 27 -0.10 -0.60 2.20
C SER A 27 -1.37 -0.39 1.38
N ILE A 28 -2.17 -1.43 1.16
CA ILE A 28 -3.47 -1.31 0.47
C ILE A 28 -4.40 -0.41 1.27
N PHE A 29 -4.51 -0.61 2.60
CA PHE A 29 -5.30 0.25 3.48
C PHE A 29 -4.82 1.71 3.44
N GLY A 30 -3.50 1.93 3.49
CA GLY A 30 -2.90 3.26 3.36
C GLY A 30 -3.25 3.93 2.02
N CYS A 31 -3.18 3.19 0.91
CA CYS A 31 -3.53 3.71 -0.41
C CYS A 31 -5.03 4.02 -0.53
N VAL A 32 -5.91 3.23 0.09
CA VAL A 32 -7.36 3.51 0.13
C VAL A 32 -7.64 4.79 0.91
N LEU A 33 -7.02 4.96 2.09
CA LEU A 33 -7.12 6.18 2.88
C LEU A 33 -6.63 7.40 2.10
N TRP A 34 -5.52 7.28 1.38
CA TRP A 34 -4.95 8.36 0.58
C TRP A 34 -5.76 8.65 -0.70
N ALA A 35 -6.39 7.64 -1.31
CA ALA A 35 -7.32 7.83 -2.42
C ALA A 35 -8.57 8.60 -2.00
N ILE A 36 -9.14 8.27 -0.83
CA ILE A 36 -10.27 9.01 -0.24
C ILE A 36 -9.85 10.45 0.06
N PHE A 37 -8.63 10.65 0.56
CA PHE A 37 -8.09 11.98 0.81
C PHE A 37 -7.93 12.77 -0.50
N GLY A 38 -7.35 12.18 -1.55
CA GLY A 38 -7.20 12.82 -2.87
C GLY A 38 -8.52 13.24 -3.50
N LEU A 39 -9.58 12.45 -3.34
CA LEU A 39 -10.94 12.81 -3.72
C LEU A 39 -11.45 14.03 -2.92
N ARG A 40 -11.15 14.09 -1.62
CA ARG A 40 -11.54 15.21 -0.75
C ARG A 40 -10.73 16.49 -1.02
N THR A 41 -9.48 16.37 -1.46
CA THR A 41 -8.63 17.52 -1.84
C THR A 41 -8.90 18.01 -3.26
N GLY A 42 -9.69 17.28 -4.06
CA GLY A 42 -9.96 17.62 -5.45
C GLY A 42 -8.77 17.37 -6.40
N ILE A 43 -7.81 16.54 -6.00
CA ILE A 43 -6.61 16.23 -6.79
C ILE A 43 -6.74 14.81 -7.37
N PRO A 44 -7.28 14.66 -8.58
CA PRO A 44 -7.56 13.33 -9.17
C PRO A 44 -6.27 12.52 -9.40
N SER A 45 -5.13 13.18 -9.59
CA SER A 45 -3.83 12.53 -9.78
C SER A 45 -3.43 11.63 -8.60
N ILE A 46 -3.70 12.08 -7.36
CA ILE A 46 -3.39 11.31 -6.15
C ILE A 46 -4.24 10.04 -6.11
N THR A 47 -5.54 10.14 -6.46
CA THR A 47 -6.46 9.01 -6.49
C THR A 47 -6.00 7.94 -7.49
N ILE A 48 -5.62 8.35 -8.70
CA ILE A 48 -5.16 7.43 -9.76
C ILE A 48 -3.86 6.72 -9.34
N VAL A 49 -2.90 7.46 -8.79
CA VAL A 49 -1.63 6.89 -8.31
C VAL A 49 -1.89 5.85 -7.22
N ASN A 50 -2.77 6.13 -6.26
CA ASN A 50 -3.12 5.17 -5.21
C ASN A 50 -3.79 3.91 -5.75
N ILE A 51 -4.67 4.03 -6.74
CA ILE A 51 -5.30 2.87 -7.39
C ILE A 51 -4.23 1.99 -8.04
N ILE A 52 -3.28 2.58 -8.78
CA ILE A 52 -2.17 1.85 -9.38
C ILE A 52 -1.32 1.18 -8.30
N PHE A 53 -1.05 1.89 -7.21
CA PHE A 53 -0.28 1.35 -6.08
C PHE A 53 -0.96 0.18 -5.39
N ILE A 54 -2.30 0.18 -5.27
CA ILE A 54 -3.07 -0.96 -4.77
C ILE A 54 -2.85 -2.17 -5.68
N PHE A 55 -2.93 -1.99 -7.01
CA PHE A 55 -2.67 -3.08 -7.96
C PHE A 55 -1.23 -3.61 -7.88
N VAL A 56 -0.25 -2.71 -7.75
CA VAL A 56 1.16 -3.09 -7.58
C VAL A 56 1.36 -3.87 -6.28
N ASN A 57 0.77 -3.43 -5.18
CA ASN A 57 0.82 -4.14 -3.89
C ASN A 57 0.12 -5.50 -3.95
N ALA A 58 -1.06 -5.58 -4.58
CA ALA A 58 -1.77 -6.83 -4.77
C ALA A 58 -0.96 -7.83 -5.62
N ARG A 59 -0.34 -7.36 -6.70
CA ARG A 59 0.56 -8.17 -7.54
C ARG A 59 1.81 -8.59 -6.77
N GLY A 60 2.40 -7.68 -6.00
CA GLY A 60 3.56 -7.95 -5.15
C GLY A 60 3.26 -9.00 -4.09
N TRP A 61 2.06 -8.98 -3.49
CA TRP A 61 1.61 -10.03 -2.58
C TRP A 61 1.45 -11.37 -3.30
N PHE A 62 0.82 -11.40 -4.47
CA PHE A 62 0.64 -12.64 -5.24
C PHE A 62 1.98 -13.25 -5.67
N LEU A 63 2.97 -12.42 -6.01
CA LEU A 63 4.32 -12.85 -6.36
C LEU A 63 5.13 -13.28 -5.13
N TRP A 64 4.91 -12.65 -3.97
CA TRP A 64 5.53 -13.02 -2.71
C TRP A 64 5.21 -14.46 -2.33
N ASP A 65 3.96 -14.88 -2.52
CA ASP A 65 3.53 -16.25 -2.21
C ASP A 65 4.31 -17.29 -3.04
N ARG A 66 4.59 -16.99 -4.33
CA ARG A 66 5.45 -17.83 -5.18
C ARG A 66 6.94 -17.77 -4.86
N SER A 67 7.43 -16.66 -4.29
CA SER A 67 8.83 -16.55 -3.89
C SER A 67 9.15 -17.32 -2.60
N VAL A 68 8.15 -17.54 -1.75
CA VAL A 68 8.28 -18.38 -0.54
C VAL A 68 8.38 -19.87 -0.90
N THR A 69 7.78 -20.32 -2.00
CA THR A 69 7.82 -21.73 -2.46
C THR A 69 9.07 -22.09 -3.26
N ARG A 70 10.05 -21.18 -3.40
CA ARG A 70 11.27 -21.42 -4.21
C ARG A 70 12.56 -21.46 -3.39
N HIS A 71 12.42 -21.76 -2.10
CA HIS A 71 13.54 -22.00 -1.18
C HIS A 71 13.64 -23.50 -0.81
N ASP A 72 13.32 -24.38 -1.76
CA ASP A 72 13.65 -25.81 -1.73
C ASP A 72 14.75 -26.10 -2.77
#